data_AF-A0A5S9ME86-F1
#
_entry.id   AF-A0A5S9ME86-F1
#
_cell.length_a   1.000
_cell.length_b   1.000
_cell.length_c   1.000
_cell.angle_alpha   90.00
_cell.angle_beta   90.00
_cell.angle_gamma   90.00
#
_symmetry.space_group_name_H-M   'P 1'
#
loop_
_entity.id
_entity.type
_entity.pdbx_description
1 polymer ?
#
loop_
_entity_poly.entity_id
_entity_poly.type
_entity_poly.pdbx_seq_one_letter_code
_entity_poly.pdbx_strand_id
1 'polypeptide(L)'
;MSASEFALERLEDWHEEMTDKETTRVVLNHGQLSIHHFLYNDVGTGHFTNFERSKKAAPIYDLLTFYFRTFKTYPTSCPECTSLFYTYQKGNPLREEELHLFLSYLAYPQGLFDTVKSL
;
A
#
# COMPACT_ATOMS: atom_id res chain seq x y z
N MET A 1 19.89 6.81 8.50
CA MET A 1 18.43 6.94 8.58
C MET A 1 17.84 5.58 8.90
N SER A 2 17.11 5.47 10.02
CA SER A 2 16.35 4.29 10.43
C SER A 2 15.01 4.23 9.70
N ALA A 3 14.34 3.06 9.72
CA ALA A 3 13.02 2.90 9.13
C ALA A 3 11.97 3.83 9.78
N SER A 4 12.06 4.05 11.09
CA SER A 4 11.18 4.98 11.83
C SER A 4 11.45 6.45 11.47
N GLU A 5 12.71 6.84 11.29
CA GLU A 5 13.06 8.20 10.84
C GLU A 5 12.54 8.44 9.43
N PHE A 6 12.76 7.50 8.52
CA PHE A 6 12.23 7.57 7.16
C PHE A 6 10.70 7.63 7.15
N ALA A 7 10.02 6.80 7.96
CA ALA A 7 8.56 6.81 8.04
C ALA A 7 8.02 8.15 8.52
N LEU A 8 8.70 8.79 9.49
CA LEU A 8 8.32 10.11 10.00
C LEU A 8 8.55 11.20 8.95
N GLU A 9 9.71 11.20 8.29
CA GLU A 9 10.03 12.16 7.23
C GLU A 9 9.00 12.11 6.08
N ARG A 10 8.61 10.90 5.64
CA ARG A 10 7.55 10.74 4.62
C ARG A 10 6.17 11.18 5.11
N LEU A 11 5.90 11.08 6.42
CA LEU A 11 4.65 11.57 6.99
C LEU A 11 4.62 13.10 7.06
N GLU A 12 5.76 13.72 7.34
CA GLU A 12 5.95 15.17 7.32
C GLU A 12 5.74 15.71 5.90
N ASP A 13 6.38 15.10 4.88
CA ASP A 13 6.15 15.46 3.47
C ASP A 13 4.67 15.39 3.09
N TRP A 14 3.99 14.29 3.47
CA TRP A 14 2.55 14.15 3.24
C TRP A 14 1.74 15.25 3.92
N HIS A 15 2.07 15.57 5.18
CA HIS A 15 1.37 16.60 5.94
C HIS A 15 1.54 17.99 5.30
N GLU A 16 2.75 18.33 4.88
CA GLU A 16 3.04 19.58 4.17
C GLU A 16 2.22 19.66 2.87
N GLU A 17 2.24 18.62 2.03
CA GLU A 17 1.45 18.58 0.80
C GLU A 17 -0.06 18.66 1.03
N MET A 18 -0.56 18.08 2.12
CA MET A 18 -1.98 18.09 2.44
C MET A 18 -2.45 19.41 3.03
N THR A 19 -1.55 20.26 3.54
CA THR A 19 -1.91 21.56 4.11
C THR A 19 -2.59 22.47 3.08
N ASP A 20 -2.17 22.37 1.81
CA ASP A 20 -2.71 23.15 0.70
C ASP A 20 -3.87 22.46 -0.04
N LYS A 21 -4.23 21.21 0.31
CA LYS A 21 -5.22 20.39 -0.40
C LYS A 21 -6.54 20.32 0.38
N GLU A 22 -7.62 20.81 -0.22
CA GLU A 22 -8.97 20.73 0.36
C GLU A 22 -9.65 19.36 0.20
N THR A 23 -9.14 18.51 -0.71
CA THR A 23 -9.75 17.21 -1.01
C THR A 23 -8.71 16.12 -1.17
N THR A 24 -9.14 14.88 -0.92
CA THR A 24 -8.32 13.68 -1.14
C THR A 24 -9.02 12.75 -2.15
N ARG A 25 -8.24 11.98 -2.90
CA ARG A 25 -8.76 11.03 -3.88
C ARG A 25 -9.34 9.81 -3.17
N VAL A 26 -10.56 9.46 -3.53
CA VAL A 26 -11.26 8.26 -3.07
C VAL A 26 -11.52 7.34 -4.27
N VAL A 27 -11.12 6.08 -4.15
CA VAL A 27 -11.33 5.05 -5.18
C VAL A 27 -12.06 3.84 -4.58
N LEU A 28 -12.64 3.02 -5.46
CA LEU A 28 -13.13 1.70 -5.05
C LEU A 28 -11.93 0.79 -4.81
N ASN A 29 -11.68 0.44 -3.56
CA ASN A 29 -10.69 -0.57 -3.17
C ASN A 29 -11.36 -1.94 -3.13
N HIS A 30 -10.63 -2.99 -3.49
CA HIS A 30 -11.00 -4.39 -3.36
C HIS A 30 -11.21 -4.78 -1.89
N GLY A 31 -10.42 -4.22 -0.97
CA GLY A 31 -10.53 -4.41 0.49
C GLY A 31 -9.96 -5.73 1.02
N GLN A 32 -9.62 -6.66 0.13
CA GLN A 32 -8.88 -7.88 0.44
C GLN A 32 -8.05 -8.31 -0.78
N LEU A 33 -7.26 -7.38 -1.34
CA LEU A 33 -6.45 -7.65 -2.52
C LEU A 33 -5.55 -8.88 -2.29
N SER A 34 -5.58 -9.82 -3.24
CA SER A 34 -4.79 -11.05 -3.24
C SER A 34 -4.57 -11.53 -4.67
N ILE A 35 -3.40 -12.12 -4.94
CA ILE A 35 -3.13 -12.80 -6.22
C ILE A 35 -4.10 -13.96 -6.47
N HIS A 36 -4.64 -14.59 -5.42
CA HIS A 36 -5.61 -15.69 -5.55
C HIS A 36 -7.00 -15.22 -5.98
N HIS A 37 -7.26 -13.92 -5.95
CA HIS A 37 -8.49 -13.34 -6.46
C HIS A 37 -8.35 -12.88 -7.91
N PHE A 38 -7.19 -13.06 -8.54
CA PHE A 38 -6.99 -12.70 -9.93
C PHE A 38 -7.19 -13.90 -10.84
N LEU A 39 -8.22 -13.84 -11.68
CA LEU A 39 -8.51 -14.87 -12.68
C LEU A 39 -7.96 -14.43 -14.03
N TYR A 40 -7.03 -15.21 -14.58
CA TYR A 40 -6.52 -15.03 -15.93
C TYR A 40 -7.51 -15.60 -16.95
N ASN A 41 -7.62 -14.93 -18.10
CA ASN A 41 -8.26 -15.50 -19.29
C ASN A 41 -7.21 -16.00 -20.29
N ASP A 42 -7.68 -16.72 -21.31
CA ASP A 42 -6.83 -17.35 -22.33
C ASP A 42 -6.01 -16.34 -23.16
N VAL A 43 -6.36 -15.06 -23.09
CA VAL A 43 -5.75 -13.97 -23.87
C VAL A 43 -4.72 -13.18 -23.05
N GLY A 44 -4.40 -13.63 -21.83
CA GLY A 44 -3.40 -13.02 -20.95
C GLY A 44 -3.87 -11.76 -20.22
N THR A 45 -5.15 -11.44 -20.26
CA THR A 45 -5.77 -10.44 -19.36
C THR A 45 -6.47 -11.13 -18.20
N GLY A 46 -7.01 -10.38 -17.25
CA GLY A 46 -7.68 -10.98 -16.12
C GLY A 46 -8.53 -10.01 -15.32
N HIS A 47 -9.33 -10.57 -14.42
CA HIS A 47 -10.24 -9.83 -13.57
C HIS A 47 -10.03 -10.23 -12.12
N PHE A 48 -10.15 -9.26 -11.23
CA PHE A 48 -10.29 -9.54 -9.81
C PHE A 48 -11.68 -10.12 -9.52
N THR A 49 -11.78 -10.95 -8.50
CA THR A 49 -13.01 -11.51 -7.93
C THR A 49 -13.08 -11.22 -6.43
N ASN A 50 -14.12 -11.69 -5.75
CA ASN A 50 -14.24 -11.63 -4.28
C ASN A 50 -14.29 -10.18 -3.73
N PHE A 51 -15.19 -9.36 -4.28
CA PHE A 51 -15.36 -7.95 -3.91
C PHE A 51 -16.26 -7.73 -2.67
N GLU A 52 -16.53 -8.75 -1.85
CA GLU A 52 -17.44 -8.65 -0.69
C GLU A 52 -16.94 -7.68 0.38
N ARG A 53 -15.63 -7.39 0.40
CA ARG A 53 -15.00 -6.41 1.30
C ARG A 53 -14.66 -5.09 0.63
N SER A 54 -15.13 -4.89 -0.60
CA SER A 54 -14.83 -3.67 -1.35
C SER A 54 -15.45 -2.44 -0.69
N LYS A 55 -14.71 -1.33 -0.72
CA LYS A 55 -15.15 -0.08 -0.12
C LYS A 55 -14.47 1.12 -0.78
N LYS A 56 -15.12 2.27 -0.68
CA LYS A 56 -14.52 3.55 -1.07
C LYS A 56 -13.50 3.98 0.00
N ALA A 57 -12.25 4.17 -0.41
CA ALA A 57 -11.16 4.61 0.46
C ALA A 57 -10.01 5.23 -0.37
N ALA A 58 -8.95 5.70 0.29
CA ALA A 58 -7.73 6.12 -0.39
C ALA A 58 -7.12 4.95 -1.20
N PRO A 59 -6.49 5.20 -2.35
CA PRO A 59 -5.91 4.15 -3.21
C PRO A 59 -4.79 3.35 -2.55
N ILE A 60 -4.13 3.92 -1.53
CA ILE A 60 -3.06 3.25 -0.79
C ILE A 60 -3.55 2.05 0.02
N TYR A 61 -4.86 1.93 0.29
CA TYR A 61 -5.40 0.96 1.23
C TYR A 61 -5.24 -0.49 0.74
N ASP A 62 -5.55 -0.76 -0.52
CA ASP A 62 -5.32 -2.09 -1.11
C ASP A 62 -3.84 -2.45 -1.17
N LEU A 63 -2.97 -1.48 -1.52
CA LEU A 63 -1.52 -1.68 -1.58
C LEU A 63 -0.95 -1.99 -0.19
N LEU A 64 -1.30 -1.21 0.84
CA LEU A 64 -0.86 -1.45 2.22
C LEU A 64 -1.33 -2.83 2.71
N THR A 65 -2.60 -3.17 2.46
CA THR A 65 -3.15 -4.48 2.85
C THR A 65 -2.39 -5.61 2.18
N PHE A 66 -2.07 -5.48 0.89
CA PHE A 66 -1.32 -6.46 0.13
C PHE A 66 0.12 -6.58 0.67
N TYR A 67 0.87 -5.49 0.75
CA TYR A 67 2.29 -5.52 1.12
C TYR A 67 2.53 -5.87 2.59
N PHE A 68 1.69 -5.44 3.53
CA PHE A 68 1.82 -5.86 4.93
C PHE A 68 1.63 -7.36 5.10
N ARG A 69 0.76 -7.99 4.30
CA ARG A 69 0.62 -9.46 4.30
C ARG A 69 1.82 -10.13 3.66
N THR A 70 2.29 -9.60 2.53
CA THR A 70 3.44 -10.13 1.79
C THR A 70 4.73 -10.06 2.62
N PHE A 71 4.92 -9.02 3.43
CA PHE A 71 6.13 -8.79 4.22
C PHE A 71 6.04 -9.26 5.68
N LYS A 72 4.97 -9.96 6.08
CA LYS A 72 4.69 -10.32 7.48
C LYS A 72 5.81 -11.10 8.19
N THR A 73 6.64 -11.85 7.46
CA THR A 73 7.66 -12.74 8.05
C THR A 73 9.03 -12.07 8.14
N TYR A 74 9.66 -11.79 7.01
CA TYR A 74 10.98 -11.16 6.94
C TYR A 74 11.05 -10.21 5.75
N PRO A 75 11.71 -9.04 5.88
CA PRO A 75 12.03 -8.20 4.73
C PRO A 75 13.11 -8.88 3.90
N THR A 76 12.70 -9.79 3.03
CA THR A 76 13.55 -10.37 1.99
C THR A 76 13.48 -9.49 0.75
N SER A 77 14.56 -9.46 -0.02
CA SER A 77 14.51 -8.90 -1.38
C SER A 77 13.36 -9.56 -2.14
N CYS A 78 12.48 -8.75 -2.72
CA CYS A 78 11.33 -9.21 -3.48
C CYS A 78 11.20 -8.41 -4.78
N PRO A 79 11.99 -8.75 -5.82
CA PRO A 79 11.89 -8.11 -7.13
C PRO A 79 10.47 -8.17 -7.72
N GLU A 80 9.74 -9.25 -7.45
CA GLU A 80 8.35 -9.44 -7.87
C GLU A 80 7.43 -8.43 -7.20
N CYS A 81 7.64 -8.13 -5.91
CA CYS A 81 6.88 -7.12 -5.17
C CYS A 81 7.05 -5.73 -5.80
N THR A 82 8.28 -5.40 -6.20
CA THR A 82 8.61 -4.16 -6.91
C THR A 82 7.94 -4.14 -8.30
N SER A 83 7.98 -5.25 -9.04
CA SER A 83 7.31 -5.38 -10.33
C SER A 83 5.79 -5.20 -10.22
N LEU A 84 5.17 -5.79 -9.20
CA LEU A 84 3.74 -5.62 -8.91
C LEU A 84 3.39 -4.16 -8.59
N PHE A 85 4.24 -3.46 -7.82
CA PHE A 85 4.04 -2.04 -7.52
C PHE A 85 4.04 -1.20 -8.81
N TYR A 86 5.05 -1.38 -9.67
CA TYR A 86 5.11 -0.65 -10.92
C TYR A 86 4.01 -1.05 -11.91
N THR A 87 3.55 -2.30 -11.86
CA THR A 87 2.39 -2.75 -12.64
C THR A 87 1.13 -2.02 -12.21
N TYR A 88 0.89 -1.87 -10.90
CA TYR A 88 -0.22 -1.07 -10.39
C TYR A 88 -0.11 0.40 -10.81
N GLN A 89 1.09 1.00 -10.69
CA GLN A 89 1.34 2.39 -11.03
C GLN A 89 1.04 2.72 -12.51
N LYS A 90 1.16 1.75 -13.43
CA LYS A 90 0.79 1.95 -14.85
C LYS A 90 -0.71 2.18 -15.06
N GLY A 91 -1.56 1.59 -14.23
CA GLY A 91 -3.03 1.66 -14.38
C GLY A 91 -3.67 2.72 -13.48
N ASN A 92 -3.21 2.82 -12.23
CA ASN A 92 -3.72 3.80 -11.26
C ASN A 92 -2.57 4.39 -10.46
N PRO A 93 -1.80 5.32 -11.04
CA PRO A 93 -0.63 5.88 -10.37
C PRO A 93 -1.02 6.55 -9.05
N LEU A 94 -0.21 6.33 -8.02
CA LEU A 94 -0.30 7.13 -6.79
C LEU A 94 0.18 8.55 -7.12
N ARG A 95 -0.55 9.53 -6.63
CA ARG A 95 -0.11 10.92 -6.60
C ARG A 95 1.00 11.07 -5.57
N GLU A 96 1.73 12.18 -5.64
CA GLU A 96 2.88 12.44 -4.77
C GLU A 96 2.50 12.31 -3.28
N GLU A 97 1.43 12.99 -2.85
CA GLU A 97 0.95 12.91 -1.46
C GLU A 97 0.62 11.47 -1.05
N GLU A 98 0.01 10.70 -1.94
CA GLU A 98 -0.40 9.33 -1.66
C GLU A 98 0.81 8.41 -1.58
N LEU A 99 1.86 8.69 -2.37
CA LEU A 99 3.12 7.96 -2.32
C LEU A 99 3.87 8.24 -1.01
N HIS A 100 3.93 9.50 -0.57
CA HIS A 100 4.51 9.86 0.74
C HIS A 100 3.80 9.13 1.87
N LEU A 101 2.46 9.17 1.90
CA LEU A 101 1.67 8.47 2.90
C LEU A 101 1.86 6.95 2.83
N PHE A 102 1.88 6.36 1.64
CA PHE A 102 2.11 4.95 1.43
C PHE A 102 3.47 4.50 1.97
N LEU A 103 4.55 5.24 1.63
CA LEU A 103 5.91 4.93 2.07
C LEU A 103 6.08 5.08 3.58
N SER A 104 5.45 6.10 4.18
CA SER A 104 5.42 6.29 5.63
C SER A 104 4.85 5.05 6.34
N TYR A 105 3.65 4.61 5.93
CA TYR A 105 2.99 3.46 6.53
C TYR A 105 3.76 2.16 6.29
N LEU A 106 4.31 1.97 5.09
CA LEU A 106 5.05 0.76 4.75
C LEU A 106 6.35 0.63 5.54
N ALA A 107 7.03 1.74 5.84
CA ALA A 107 8.28 1.75 6.60
C ALA A 107 8.08 1.73 8.12
N TYR A 108 6.89 2.10 8.62
CA TYR A 108 6.62 2.16 10.05
C TYR A 108 6.74 0.76 10.70
N PRO A 109 7.62 0.56 11.69
CA PRO A 109 7.92 -0.76 12.24
C PRO A 109 6.90 -1.20 13.30
N GLN A 110 5.60 -1.21 12.95
CA GLN A 110 4.48 -1.53 13.84
C GLN A 110 4.71 -2.82 14.65
N GLY A 111 5.13 -3.91 13.98
CA GLY A 111 5.32 -5.20 14.65
C GLY A 111 6.38 -5.21 15.75
N LEU A 112 7.43 -4.37 15.62
CA LEU A 112 8.43 -4.21 16.68
C LEU A 112 7.85 -3.45 17.87
N PHE A 113 7.13 -2.37 17.62
CA PHE A 113 6.48 -1.59 18.68
C PHE A 113 5.40 -2.39 19.42
N ASP A 114 4.62 -3.21 18.71
CA ASP A 114 3.62 -4.08 19.32
C ASP A 114 4.26 -5.13 20.24
N THR A 115 5.39 -5.69 19.82
CA THR A 115 6.15 -6.64 20.64
C THR A 115 6.63 -5.97 21.94
N VAL A 116 7.20 -4.76 21.85
CA VAL A 116 7.67 -4.02 23.04
C VAL A 116 6.52 -3.63 23.97
N LYS A 117 5.36 -3.22 23.44
CA LYS A 117 4.17 -2.87 24.24
C LYS A 117 3.53 -4.06 24.95
N SER A 118 3.77 -5.27 24.44
CA SER A 118 3.24 -6.51 25.01
C SER A 118 4.09 -7.10 26.14
N LEU A 119 5.27 -6.52 26.39
CA LEU A 119 6.17 -6.82 27.52
C LEU A 119 5.82 -5.95 28.73
#